data_AF-A0A522C1U9-F1
#
_entry.id   AF-A0A522C1U9-F1
#
_cell.length_a   1.000
_cell.length_b   1.000
_cell.length_c   1.000
_cell.angle_alpha   90.00
_cell.angle_beta   90.00
_cell.angle_gamma   90.00
#
_symmetry.space_group_name_H-M   'P 1'
#
loop_
_entity.id
_entity.type
_entity.pdbx_description
1 polymer ?
#
loop_
_entity_poly.entity_id
_entity_poly.type
_entity_poly.pdbx_seq_one_letter_code
_entity_poly.pdbx_strand_id
1 'polypeptide(L)'
;MKVATVREFRDKATRYFKDEEPILVTRHGKVTGLYLPIEHPESFPLELRKELLIRLGESISRSLAKKGISEEKLLAGFDSFKKTRRRR
;
A
#
# COMPACT_ATOMS: atom_id res chain seq x y z
N MET A 1 -4.40 -19.32 8.88
CA MET A 1 -4.56 -17.92 9.33
C MET A 1 -4.05 -17.82 10.76
N LYS A 2 -3.07 -16.95 10.98
CA LYS A 2 -2.39 -16.75 12.28
C LYS A 2 -2.94 -15.54 13.01
N VAL A 3 -2.82 -15.51 14.32
CA VAL A 3 -3.15 -14.33 15.14
C VAL A 3 -1.88 -13.86 15.83
N ALA A 4 -1.60 -12.56 15.75
CA ALA A 4 -0.47 -11.93 16.43
C ALA A 4 -0.93 -10.66 17.14
N THR A 5 -0.36 -10.37 18.31
CA THR A 5 -0.49 -9.03 18.88
C THR A 5 0.30 -8.03 18.02
N VAL A 6 -0.06 -6.74 18.10
CA VAL A 6 0.68 -5.67 17.41
C VAL A 6 2.17 -5.66 17.78
N ARG A 7 2.49 -6.04 19.03
CA ARG A 7 3.88 -6.15 19.50
C ARG A 7 4.60 -7.31 18.80
N GLU A 8 4.00 -8.49 18.78
CA GLU A 8 4.60 -9.66 18.12
C GLU A 8 4.74 -9.46 16.62
N PHE A 9 3.73 -8.88 15.97
CA PHE A 9 3.75 -8.55 14.55
C PHE A 9 4.95 -7.66 14.20
N ARG A 10 5.19 -6.61 14.98
CA ARG A 10 6.35 -5.73 14.84
C ARG A 10 7.66 -6.47 15.11
N ASP A 11 7.76 -7.18 16.23
CA ASP A 11 9.00 -7.79 16.70
C ASP A 11 9.44 -8.96 15.79
N LYS A 12 8.51 -9.58 15.05
CA LYS A 12 8.75 -10.72 14.15
C LYS A 12 8.39 -10.42 12.69
N ALA A 13 8.36 -9.15 12.29
CA ALA A 13 7.89 -8.72 10.97
C ALA A 13 8.56 -9.46 9.80
N THR A 14 9.88 -9.63 9.82
CA THR A 14 10.62 -10.34 8.76
C THR A 14 10.19 -11.80 8.60
N ARG A 15 9.81 -12.48 9.70
CA ARG A 15 9.30 -13.84 9.64
C ARG A 15 7.92 -13.86 9.01
N TYR A 16 7.05 -12.95 9.45
CA TYR A 16 5.69 -12.84 8.94
C TYR A 16 5.61 -12.44 7.47
N PHE A 17 6.56 -11.63 6.97
CA PHE A 17 6.65 -11.28 5.55
C PHE A 17 7.12 -12.41 4.64
N LYS A 18 7.69 -13.48 5.21
CA LYS A 18 8.06 -14.70 4.48
C LYS A 18 7.02 -15.81 4.62
N ASP A 19 5.94 -15.54 5.33
CA ASP A 19 4.87 -16.49 5.61
C ASP A 19 3.81 -16.36 4.52
N GLU A 20 3.26 -17.48 4.05
CA GLU A 20 2.23 -17.50 3.01
C GLU A 20 0.83 -17.32 3.61
N GLU A 21 0.68 -17.48 4.93
CA GLU A 21 -0.62 -17.39 5.60
C GLU A 21 -1.01 -15.97 6.01
N PRO A 22 -2.29 -15.57 5.86
CA PRO A 22 -2.84 -14.36 6.45
C PRO A 22 -2.63 -14.26 7.97
N ILE A 23 -2.35 -13.05 8.45
CA ILE A 23 -2.12 -12.76 9.86
C ILE A 23 -3.10 -11.71 10.35
N LEU A 24 -3.93 -12.08 11.30
CA LEU A 24 -4.84 -11.18 11.98
C LEU A 24 -4.12 -10.51 13.15
N VAL A 25 -4.07 -9.17 13.13
CA VAL A 25 -3.31 -8.36 14.08
C VAL A 25 -4.24 -7.80 15.15
N THR A 26 -3.89 -8.02 16.42
CA THR A 26 -4.70 -7.61 17.57
C THR A 26 -3.99 -6.61 18.49
N ARG A 27 -4.76 -5.77 19.18
CA ARG A 27 -4.28 -4.88 20.25
C ARG A 27 -5.25 -4.97 21.43
N HIS A 28 -4.73 -5.34 22.60
CA HIS A 28 -5.55 -5.59 23.81
C HIS A 28 -6.73 -6.54 23.54
N GLY A 29 -6.47 -7.64 22.82
CA GLY A 29 -7.48 -8.65 22.49
C GLY A 29 -8.48 -8.28 21.38
N LYS A 30 -8.44 -7.04 20.86
CA LYS A 30 -9.32 -6.59 19.77
C LYS A 30 -8.60 -6.65 18.43
N VAL A 31 -9.31 -7.05 17.38
CA VAL A 31 -8.79 -7.01 16.00
C VAL A 31 -8.54 -5.57 15.59
N THR A 32 -7.34 -5.31 15.07
CA THR A 32 -6.91 -3.97 14.63
C THR A 32 -6.42 -3.94 13.18
N GLY A 33 -6.12 -5.10 12.60
CA GLY A 33 -5.69 -5.18 11.22
C GLY A 33 -5.59 -6.61 10.73
N LEU A 34 -5.35 -6.72 9.43
CA LEU A 34 -5.09 -7.97 8.72
C LEU A 34 -3.87 -7.72 7.82
N TYR A 35 -2.86 -8.56 7.95
CA TYR A 35 -1.79 -8.65 6.99
C TYR A 35 -2.09 -9.82 6.06
N LEU A 36 -2.17 -9.52 4.77
CA LEU A 36 -2.31 -10.49 3.69
C LEU A 36 -0.97 -10.56 2.95
N PRO A 37 -0.22 -11.67 3.04
CA PRO A 37 0.92 -11.91 2.17
C PRO A 37 0.48 -11.78 0.70
N ILE A 38 1.29 -11.12 -0.12
CA ILE A 38 1.03 -10.95 -1.54
C ILE A 38 2.15 -11.65 -2.31
N GLU A 39 1.96 -12.92 -2.62
CA GLU A 39 2.89 -13.67 -3.49
C GLU A 39 2.56 -13.43 -4.96
N HIS A 40 1.27 -13.52 -5.26
CA HIS A 40 0.71 -13.39 -6.61
C HIS A 40 -0.42 -12.37 -6.57
N PRO A 41 -0.15 -11.06 -6.75
CA PRO A 41 -1.19 -10.02 -6.74
C PRO A 41 -2.36 -10.33 -7.66
N GLU A 42 -2.12 -11.02 -8.76
CA GLU A 42 -3.10 -11.51 -9.74
C GLU A 42 -4.10 -12.53 -9.17
N SER A 43 -3.72 -13.28 -8.13
CA SER A 43 -4.56 -14.26 -7.45
C SER A 43 -5.64 -13.62 -6.57
N PHE A 44 -5.51 -12.33 -6.27
CA PHE A 44 -6.51 -11.63 -5.47
C PHE A 44 -7.82 -11.49 -6.24
N PRO A 45 -8.96 -11.67 -5.56
CA PRO A 45 -10.28 -11.38 -6.14
C PRO A 45 -10.28 -9.99 -6.78
N LEU A 46 -10.93 -9.88 -7.93
CA LEU A 46 -10.96 -8.63 -8.71
C LEU A 46 -11.51 -7.48 -7.87
N GLU A 47 -12.50 -7.76 -7.03
CA GLU A 47 -13.18 -6.84 -6.13
C GLU A 47 -12.19 -6.27 -5.11
N LEU A 48 -11.35 -7.13 -4.51
CA LEU A 48 -10.33 -6.72 -3.57
C LEU A 48 -9.27 -5.84 -4.24
N ARG A 49 -8.82 -6.21 -5.44
CA ARG A 49 -7.87 -5.39 -6.21
C ARG A 49 -8.42 -4.01 -6.55
N LYS A 50 -9.70 -3.94 -6.96
CA LYS A 50 -10.39 -2.68 -7.24
C LYS A 50 -10.47 -1.79 -6.00
N GLU A 51 -10.89 -2.33 -4.87
CA GLU A 51 -10.99 -1.57 -3.62
C GLU A 51 -9.61 -1.05 -3.18
N LEU A 52 -8.56 -1.89 -3.23
CA LEU A 52 -7.19 -1.47 -2.92
C LEU A 52 -6.72 -0.31 -3.82
N LEU A 53 -7.01 -0.38 -5.13
CA LEU A 53 -6.65 0.67 -6.08
C LEU A 53 -7.36 2.00 -5.77
N ILE A 54 -8.67 1.95 -5.48
CA ILE A 54 -9.46 3.13 -5.11
C ILE A 54 -8.87 3.77 -3.85
N ARG A 55 -8.65 2.99 -2.79
CA ARG A 55 -8.11 3.50 -1.52
C ARG A 55 -6.71 4.09 -1.66
N LEU A 56 -5.86 3.46 -2.46
CA LEU A 56 -4.54 3.98 -2.76
C LEU A 56 -4.63 5.29 -3.53
N GLY A 57 -5.49 5.36 -4.56
CA GLY A 57 -5.75 6.57 -5.34
C GLY A 57 -6.23 7.73 -4.46
N GLU A 58 -7.21 7.50 -3.60
CA GLU A 58 -7.69 8.49 -2.63
C GLU A 58 -6.57 9.00 -1.70
N SER A 59 -5.72 8.09 -1.22
CA SER A 59 -4.59 8.42 -0.35
C SER A 59 -3.58 9.33 -1.06
N ILE A 60 -3.25 8.99 -2.31
CA ILE A 60 -2.37 9.80 -3.16
C ILE A 60 -2.99 11.17 -3.41
N SER A 61 -4.26 11.23 -3.81
CA SER A 61 -4.98 12.50 -4.07
C SER A 61 -4.97 13.42 -2.84
N ARG A 62 -5.26 12.89 -1.65
CA ARG A 62 -5.16 13.65 -0.38
C ARG A 62 -3.74 14.16 -0.12
N SER A 63 -2.73 13.32 -0.36
CA SER A 63 -1.33 13.74 -0.19
C SER A 63 -0.91 14.82 -1.19
N LEU A 64 -1.37 14.76 -2.44
CA LEU A 64 -1.06 15.75 -3.46
C LEU A 64 -1.73 17.09 -3.16
N ALA A 65 -3.00 17.06 -2.75
CA ALA A 65 -3.74 18.25 -2.32
C ALA A 65 -3.04 18.95 -1.13
N LYS A 66 -2.59 18.18 -0.12
CA LYS A 66 -1.83 18.72 1.02
C LYS A 66 -0.52 19.39 0.60
N LYS A 67 0.09 18.93 -0.49
CA LYS A 67 1.32 19.50 -1.06
C LYS A 67 1.06 20.65 -2.04
N GLY A 68 -0.20 21.04 -2.27
CA GLY A 68 -0.57 22.09 -3.24
C GLY A 68 -0.22 21.72 -4.69
N ILE A 69 -0.12 20.42 -4.99
CA ILE A 69 0.16 19.90 -6.33
C ILE A 69 -1.18 19.77 -7.05
N SER A 70 -1.41 20.64 -8.03
CA SER A 70 -2.53 20.51 -8.96
C SER A 70 -2.17 19.54 -10.10
N GLU A 71 -3.19 19.09 -10.83
CA GLU A 71 -3.02 18.21 -11.98
C GLU A 71 -2.14 18.86 -13.05
N GLU A 72 -2.35 20.14 -13.34
CA GLU A 72 -1.57 20.88 -14.34
C GLU A 72 -0.09 20.95 -13.97
N LYS A 73 0.22 21.21 -12.68
CA LYS A 73 1.60 21.22 -12.17
C LYS A 73 2.25 19.84 -12.28
N LEU A 74 1.49 18.78 -12.02
CA LEU A 74 1.96 17.41 -12.10
C LEU A 74 2.28 17.02 -13.55
N LEU A 75 1.39 17.33 -14.49
CA LEU A 75 1.60 17.10 -15.92
C LEU A 75 2.80 17.87 -16.46
N ALA A 76 2.90 19.17 -16.13
CA ALA A 76 4.03 20.00 -16.54
C ALA A 76 5.38 19.48 -16.00
N GLY A 77 5.40 19.02 -14.74
CA GLY A 77 6.57 18.40 -14.14
C GLY A 77 6.97 17.09 -14.85
N PHE A 78 5.98 16.24 -15.16
CA PHE A 78 6.21 14.98 -15.87
C PHE A 78 6.73 15.18 -17.30
N ASP A 79 6.21 16.17 -18.03
CA ASP A 79 6.70 16.51 -19.37
C ASP A 79 8.13 17.05 -19.35
N SER A 80 8.46 17.89 -18.37
CA SER A 80 9.81 18.40 -18.17
C SER A 80 10.80 17.26 -17.86
N PHE A 81 10.38 16.30 -17.02
CA PHE A 81 11.16 15.10 -16.72
C PHE A 81 11.42 14.25 -17.97
N LYS A 82 10.37 13.95 -18.79
CA LYS A 82 10.51 13.20 -20.05
C LYS A 82 11.50 13.86 -21.02
N LYS A 83 11.45 15.18 -21.17
CA LYS A 83 12.35 15.95 -22.04
C LYS A 83 13.80 15.87 -21.57
N THR A 84 14.03 15.94 -20.26
CA THR A 84 15.37 15.86 -19.66
C THR A 84 15.98 14.47 -19.82
N ARG A 85 15.16 13.41 -19.67
CA ARG A 85 15.61 12.02 -19.83
C ARG A 85 16.03 11.67 -21.26
N ARG A 86 15.37 12.23 -22.28
CA ARG A 86 15.71 11.98 -23.70
C ARG A 86 16.98 12.71 -24.17
N ARG A 87 17.50 13.63 -23.37
CA ARG A 87 18.74 14.39 -23.67
C ARG A 87 19.99 13.77 -23.04
N ARG A 88 19.84 12.70 -22.25
CA ARG A 88 20.92 11.83 -21.78
C ARG A 88 20.92 10.56 -22.61
#